data_AF-A0A2D9B6Z8-F1
#
_entry.id   AF-A0A2D9B6Z8-F1
#
_cell.length_a   1.000
_cell.length_b   1.000
_cell.length_c   1.000
_cell.angle_alpha   90.00
_cell.angle_beta   90.00
_cell.angle_gamma   90.00
#
_symmetry.space_group_name_H-M   'P 1'
#
loop_
_entity.id
_entity.type
_entity.pdbx_description
1 polymer ?
#
loop_
_entity_poly.entity_id
_entity_poly.type
_entity_poly.pdbx_seq_one_letter_code
_entity_poly.pdbx_strand_id
1 'polypeptide(L)'
;EGIAVSMPLRRAGMSRYKSFMYGQASALVEPIAAVLGAWAVLTFQPILPYALAFAAGAMIFVVVEEVIPETQMDKYTDIATMGFIGGFIIMMTLDVGLG
;
A
#
# COMPACT_ATOMS: atom_id res chain seq x y z
N GLU A 1 -4.87 1.34 1.49
CA GLU A 1 -4.38 2.74 1.58
C GLU A 1 -5.20 3.66 2.49
N GLY A 2 -6.48 3.99 2.21
CA GLY A 2 -7.22 5.00 2.99
C GLY A 2 -7.34 4.74 4.52
N ILE A 3 -7.46 3.48 4.95
CA ILE A 3 -7.42 3.10 6.38
C ILE A 3 -5.99 3.17 6.93
N ALA A 4 -4.99 2.83 6.11
CA ALA A 4 -3.57 2.91 6.48
C ALA A 4 -3.10 4.35 6.68
N VAL A 5 -3.70 5.34 6.01
CA VAL A 5 -3.42 6.78 6.25
C VAL A 5 -4.29 7.35 7.37
N SER A 6 -5.56 6.95 7.46
CA SER A 6 -6.49 7.51 8.46
C SER A 6 -6.30 6.96 9.88
N MET A 7 -5.77 5.74 10.04
CA MET A 7 -5.48 5.13 11.35
C MET A 7 -4.32 5.81 12.09
N PRO A 8 -3.15 6.06 11.47
CA PRO A 8 -2.08 6.85 12.08
C PRO A 8 -2.52 8.27 12.41
N LEU A 9 -3.22 8.95 11.50
CA LEU A 9 -3.78 10.30 11.73
C LEU A 9 -4.73 10.34 12.93
N ARG A 10 -5.50 9.26 13.14
CA ARG A 10 -6.35 9.12 14.32
C ARG A 10 -5.55 8.80 15.59
N ARG A 11 -4.51 7.98 15.51
CA ARG A 11 -3.57 7.73 16.62
C ARG A 11 -2.82 9.01 17.02
N ALA A 12 -2.56 9.91 16.07
CA ALA A 12 -1.97 11.24 16.28
C ALA A 12 -2.95 12.28 16.88
N GLY A 13 -4.18 11.89 17.25
CA GLY A 13 -5.11 12.73 18.00
C GLY A 13 -6.17 13.50 17.18
N MET A 14 -6.26 13.27 15.87
CA MET A 14 -7.31 13.92 15.06
C MET A 14 -8.71 13.29 15.25
N SER A 15 -9.74 14.13 15.14
CA SER A 15 -11.15 13.71 15.23
C SER A 15 -11.50 12.67 14.14
N ARG A 16 -12.39 11.73 14.45
CA ARG A 16 -12.83 10.64 13.55
C ARG A 16 -13.21 11.13 12.14
N TYR A 17 -13.88 12.27 12.06
CA TYR A 17 -14.34 12.85 10.80
C TYR A 17 -13.19 13.43 9.97
N LYS A 18 -12.25 14.16 10.59
CA LYS A 18 -11.07 14.69 9.89
C LYS A 18 -10.16 13.57 9.39
N SER A 19 -9.83 12.57 10.22
CA SER A 19 -8.97 11.46 9.79
C SER A 19 -9.57 10.69 8.62
N PHE A 20 -10.90 10.51 8.60
CA PHE A 20 -11.59 9.88 7.49
C PHE A 20 -11.57 10.72 6.21
N MET A 21 -11.78 12.03 6.33
CA MET A 21 -11.77 12.96 5.19
C MET A 21 -10.38 13.06 4.55
N TYR A 22 -9.31 13.09 5.36
CA TYR A 22 -7.94 13.05 4.86
C TYR A 22 -7.56 11.70 4.23
N GLY A 23 -8.05 10.59 4.79
CA GLY A 23 -7.87 9.26 4.18
C GLY A 23 -8.49 9.17 2.77
N GLN A 24 -9.67 9.76 2.58
CA GLN A 24 -10.30 9.84 1.26
C GLN A 24 -9.59 10.82 0.32
N ALA A 25 -9.14 11.97 0.84
CA ALA A 25 -8.41 12.95 0.05
C ALA A 25 -7.10 12.38 -0.52
N SER A 26 -6.41 11.53 0.23
CA SER A 26 -5.23 10.82 -0.27
C SER A 26 -5.59 9.83 -1.39
N ALA A 27 -6.72 9.13 -1.26
CA ALA A 27 -7.17 8.17 -2.28
C ALA A 27 -7.54 8.84 -3.61
N LEU A 28 -7.94 10.12 -3.59
CA LEU A 28 -8.21 10.87 -4.84
C LEU A 28 -6.96 11.12 -5.70
N VAL A 29 -5.76 11.00 -5.13
CA VAL A 29 -4.51 11.14 -5.89
C VAL A 29 -4.26 9.90 -6.77
N GLU A 30 -4.78 8.73 -6.38
CA GLU A 30 -4.56 7.47 -7.09
C GLU A 30 -5.16 7.46 -8.51
N PRO A 31 -6.42 7.87 -8.77
CA PRO A 31 -6.95 7.94 -10.13
C PRO A 31 -6.14 8.84 -11.06
N ILE A 32 -5.64 9.97 -10.54
CA ILE A 32 -4.87 10.93 -11.34
C ILE A 32 -3.52 10.31 -11.73
N ALA A 33 -2.82 9.71 -10.77
CA ALA A 33 -1.57 9.02 -11.02
C ALA A 33 -1.76 7.78 -11.92
N ALA A 34 -2.86 7.04 -11.75
CA ALA A 34 -3.18 5.87 -12.57
C ALA A 34 -3.42 6.25 -14.04
N VAL A 35 -4.11 7.35 -14.31
CA VAL A 35 -4.32 7.84 -15.69
C VAL A 35 -2.99 8.28 -16.33
N LEU A 36 -2.15 9.00 -15.60
CA LEU A 36 -0.81 9.39 -16.08
C LEU A 36 0.09 8.18 -16.30
N GLY A 37 0.07 7.22 -15.39
CA GLY A 37 0.79 5.95 -15.50
C GLY A 37 0.33 5.16 -16.71
N ALA A 38 -0.98 5.00 -16.92
CA ALA A 38 -1.54 4.33 -18.09
C ALA A 38 -1.14 5.02 -19.41
N TRP A 39 -1.14 6.35 -19.45
CA TRP A 39 -0.68 7.09 -20.63
C TRP A 39 0.82 6.88 -20.91
N ALA A 40 1.66 6.89 -19.86
CA ALA A 40 3.09 6.62 -19.98
C ALA A 40 3.38 5.17 -20.43
N VAL A 41 2.62 4.19 -19.92
CA VAL A 41 2.69 2.78 -20.29
C VAL A 41 2.44 2.59 -21.79
N LEU A 42 1.40 3.23 -22.32
CA LEU A 42 1.03 3.14 -23.74
C LEU A 42 2.08 3.77 -24.66
N THR A 43 2.83 4.76 -24.17
CA THR A 43 3.81 5.50 -24.98
C THR A 43 5.19 4.83 -24.97
N PHE A 44 5.57 4.18 -23.87
CA PHE A 44 6.92 3.62 -23.67
C PHE A 44 6.92 2.14 -23.31
N GLN A 45 6.40 1.28 -24.20
CA GLN A 45 6.39 -0.18 -23.99
C GLN A 45 7.76 -0.81 -23.63
N PRO A 46 8.91 -0.37 -24.18
CA PRO A 46 10.20 -0.97 -23.84
C PRO A 46 10.70 -0.65 -22.42
N ILE A 47 10.29 0.48 -21.84
CA ILE A 47 10.74 0.89 -20.48
C ILE A 47 9.87 0.27 -19.38
N LEU A 48 8.71 -0.25 -19.76
CA LEU A 48 7.73 -0.83 -18.85
C LEU A 48 8.28 -1.87 -17.88
N PRO A 49 9.02 -2.93 -18.33
CA PRO A 49 9.51 -3.95 -17.41
C PRO A 49 10.49 -3.37 -16.39
N TYR A 50 11.29 -2.36 -16.76
CA TYR A 50 12.21 -1.71 -15.84
C TYR A 50 11.46 -0.85 -14.82
N ALA A 51 10.43 -0.12 -15.25
CA ALA A 51 9.58 0.68 -14.37
C ALA A 51 8.80 -0.20 -13.37
N LEU A 52 8.24 -1.32 -13.83
CA LEU A 52 7.56 -2.29 -12.97
C LEU A 52 8.51 -2.95 -11.98
N ALA A 53 9.72 -3.34 -12.42
CA ALA A 53 10.75 -3.87 -11.53
C ALA A 53 11.18 -2.84 -10.47
N PHE A 54 11.31 -1.57 -10.87
CA PHE A 54 11.60 -0.48 -9.94
C PHE A 54 10.47 -0.27 -8.92
N ALA A 55 9.21 -0.26 -9.36
CA ALA A 55 8.05 -0.15 -8.48
C ALA A 55 7.97 -1.33 -7.49
N ALA A 56 8.18 -2.56 -7.96
CA ALA A 56 8.24 -3.74 -7.11
C ALA A 56 9.35 -3.63 -6.05
N GLY A 57 10.55 -3.19 -6.46
CA GLY A 57 11.66 -2.96 -5.54
C GLY A 57 11.37 -1.89 -4.49
N ALA A 58 10.76 -0.78 -4.88
CA ALA A 58 10.35 0.28 -3.95
C ALA A 58 9.33 -0.21 -2.90
N MET A 59 8.35 -1.02 -3.32
CA MET A 59 7.37 -1.60 -2.40
C MET A 59 8.03 -2.59 -1.42
N ILE A 60 8.96 -3.43 -1.88
CA ILE A 60 9.70 -4.34 -1.00
C ILE A 60 10.52 -3.53 0.03
N PHE A 61 11.20 -2.47 -0.39
CA PHE A 61 11.97 -1.59 0.49
C PHE A 61 11.10 -0.98 1.59
N VAL A 62 9.96 -0.37 1.25
CA VAL A 62 9.02 0.23 2.22
C VAL A 62 8.50 -0.81 3.21
N VAL A 63 8.17 -2.01 2.74
CA VAL A 63 7.70 -3.09 3.62
C VAL A 63 8.77 -3.49 4.62
N VAL A 64 10.03 -3.63 4.18
CA VAL A 64 11.13 -4.08 5.02
C VAL A 64 11.59 -2.99 6.00
N GLU A 65 11.70 -1.74 5.56
CA GLU A 65 12.20 -0.65 6.40
C GLU A 65 11.13 -0.02 7.30
N GLU A 66 9.88 0.07 6.84
CA GLU A 66 8.83 0.76 7.60
C GLU A 66 7.85 -0.23 8.24
N VAL A 67 7.23 -1.09 7.43
CA VAL A 67 6.11 -1.94 7.90
C VAL A 67 6.55 -3.00 8.91
N ILE A 68 7.62 -3.75 8.62
CA ILE A 68 8.09 -4.79 9.54
C ILE A 68 8.51 -4.17 10.89
N PRO A 69 9.39 -3.15 10.95
CA PRO A 69 9.78 -2.54 12.22
C PRO A 69 8.60 -1.93 12.97
N GLU A 70 7.68 -1.25 12.29
CA GLU A 70 6.51 -0.65 12.94
C GLU A 70 5.64 -1.73 13.62
N THR A 71 5.47 -2.91 13.01
CA THR A 71 4.74 -4.02 13.65
C THR A 71 5.48 -4.63 14.84
N GLN A 72 6.81 -4.59 14.86
CA GLN A 72 7.63 -5.11 15.96
C GLN A 72 7.75 -4.15 17.15
N MET A 73 7.45 -2.86 16.95
CA MET A 73 7.44 -1.86 18.02
C MET A 73 6.19 -1.95 18.91
N ASP A 74 5.12 -2.62 18.46
CA ASP A 74 3.88 -2.79 19.21
C ASP A 74 3.88 -4.13 19.99
N LYS A 75 3.11 -4.23 21.08
CA LYS A 75 3.13 -5.42 21.98
C LYS A 75 2.49 -6.69 21.38
N TYR A 76 1.96 -6.63 20.17
CA TYR A 76 1.14 -7.67 19.54
C TYR A 76 1.77 -8.25 18.25
N THR A 77 3.05 -8.57 18.31
CA THR A 77 3.83 -9.08 17.17
C THR A 77 3.24 -10.36 16.55
N ASP A 78 2.69 -11.26 17.36
CA ASP A 78 2.09 -12.51 16.87
C ASP A 78 0.81 -12.25 16.05
N ILE A 79 -0.01 -11.30 16.47
CA ILE A 79 -1.26 -10.94 15.76
C ILE A 79 -0.92 -10.24 14.44
N ALA A 80 0.07 -9.34 14.44
CA ALA A 80 0.55 -8.69 13.23
C ALA A 80 1.09 -9.72 12.21
N THR A 81 1.85 -10.71 12.68
CA THR A 81 2.39 -11.79 11.83
C THR A 81 1.28 -12.67 11.25
N MET A 82 0.29 -13.05 12.06
CA MET A 82 -0.87 -13.81 11.56
C MET A 82 -1.68 -13.01 10.53
N GLY A 83 -1.83 -11.69 10.74
CA GLY A 83 -2.48 -10.79 9.78
C GLY A 83 -1.71 -10.70 8.46
N PHE A 84 -0.38 -10.61 8.52
CA PHE A 84 0.49 -10.62 7.34
C PHE A 84 0.35 -11.92 6.55
N ILE A 85 0.43 -13.07 7.22
CA ILE A 85 0.26 -14.39 6.57
C ILE A 85 -1.12 -14.50 5.93
N GLY A 86 -2.18 -14.09 6.63
CA GLY A 86 -3.54 -14.10 6.09
C GLY A 86 -3.69 -13.21 4.85
N GLY A 87 -3.15 -11.99 4.90
CA GLY A 87 -3.15 -11.07 3.76
C GLY A 87 -2.35 -11.60 2.57
N PHE A 88 -1.19 -12.21 2.82
CA PHE A 88 -0.35 -12.84 1.81
C PHE A 88 -1.07 -14.01 1.12
N ILE A 89 -1.72 -14.89 1.89
CA ILE A 89 -2.50 -16.00 1.33
C ILE A 89 -3.64 -15.49 0.45
N ILE A 90 -4.39 -14.47 0.90
CA ILE A 90 -5.48 -13.88 0.11
C ILE A 90 -4.93 -13.30 -1.19
N MET A 91 -3.84 -12.52 -1.11
CA MET A 91 -3.19 -11.93 -2.29
C MET A 91 -2.73 -12.99 -3.28
N MET A 92 -2.01 -14.03 -2.82
CA MET A 92 -1.57 -15.14 -3.67
C MET A 92 -2.74 -15.92 -4.29
N THR A 93 -3.83 -16.09 -3.54
CA THR A 93 -5.04 -16.75 -4.06
C THR A 93 -5.71 -15.92 -5.14
N LEU A 94 -5.75 -14.60 -4.97
CA LEU A 94 -6.28 -13.67 -5.98
C LEU A 94 -5.40 -13.61 -7.21
N ASP A 95 -4.07 -13.58 -7.06
CA ASP A 95 -3.10 -13.60 -8.15
C ASP A 95 -3.26 -14.87 -9.00
N VAL A 96 -3.20 -16.05 -8.38
CA VAL A 96 -3.38 -17.33 -9.09
C VAL A 96 -4.80 -17.49 -9.65
N GLY A 97 -5.80 -16.96 -8.95
CA GLY A 97 -7.21 -17.08 -9.34
C GLY A 97 -7.65 -16.14 -10.46
N LEU A 98 -7.05 -14.96 -10.55
CA LEU A 98 -7.38 -13.93 -11.55
C LEU A 98 -6.35 -13.81 -12.68
N GLY A 99 -5.14 -14.35 -12.50
CA GLY A 99 -4.09 -14.48 -13.53
C GLY A 99 -3.04 -13.39 -13.47
#